data_AF-A0A066YM56-F1
#
_entry.id   AF-A0A066YM56-F1
#
_cell.length_a   1.000
_cell.length_b   1.000
_cell.length_c   1.000
_cell.angle_alpha   90.00
_cell.angle_beta   90.00
_cell.angle_gamma   90.00
#
_symmetry.space_group_name_H-M   'P 1'
#
loop_
_entity.id
_entity.type
_entity.pdbx_description
1 polymer ?
#
loop_
_entity_poly.entity_id
_entity_poly.type
_entity_poly.pdbx_seq_one_letter_code
_entity_poly.pdbx_strand_id
1 'polypeptide(L)'
;MDQVSPQRKRAGRRPTIADIAKIVGVSKVSVSNALNGQPGVSEATRARIAEVAEEIGFVRNSAARALSGAKSSAVGLALARPARMLGTEPFFMELIGGIENVLSDASYSLALQVVSDHERGLEAYRRWWGERQIDGAILVDLREDDARVPALEEIGLPTVVIGHPSGSGSLTPVWSDDAAAIRETLEYLAALGHRRVGRVAGLTGLVHTSQRDAAFAAVCRELGLEAAPVIHTDYTGMEGARATRRLLLSPARPTAILYDNDMTAVAGLSVAQEMGLRVPEDLSIVAWDDSPLVQVVRPPLTALTRDIHAYGAHAARILLALISGEKSEGYEDAAPQLTPRGSTAAPPA
;
A
#
# COMPACT_ATOMS: atom_id res chain seq x y z
N MET A 1 48.07 -2.33 -40.42
CA MET A 1 48.10 -1.16 -39.51
C MET A 1 47.27 -0.06 -40.14
N ASP A 2 45.94 -0.22 -40.11
CA ASP A 2 45.07 -0.03 -38.92
C ASP A 2 45.05 1.46 -38.53
N GLN A 3 43.92 2.15 -38.42
CA GLN A 3 42.64 1.72 -37.88
C GLN A 3 41.48 2.46 -38.56
N VAL A 4 40.43 1.71 -38.90
CA VAL A 4 39.10 2.24 -39.22
C VAL A 4 38.41 2.58 -37.91
N SER A 5 38.06 3.86 -37.73
CA SER A 5 37.37 4.39 -36.55
C SER A 5 36.05 3.67 -36.25
N PRO A 6 35.73 3.41 -34.97
CA PRO A 6 34.45 2.79 -34.58
C PRO A 6 33.30 3.78 -34.80
N GLN A 7 32.26 3.31 -35.48
CA GLN A 7 31.05 4.05 -35.78
C GLN A 7 30.37 4.57 -34.51
N ARG A 8 30.02 5.87 -34.55
CA ARG A 8 29.16 6.57 -33.59
C ARG A 8 27.90 5.75 -33.25
N LYS A 9 27.69 5.49 -31.95
CA LYS A 9 26.41 5.09 -31.36
C LYS A 9 25.28 5.98 -31.91
N ARG A 10 24.33 5.40 -32.66
CA ARG A 10 23.08 6.07 -33.03
C ARG A 10 22.22 6.21 -31.76
N ALA A 11 22.33 7.36 -31.10
CA ALA A 11 21.40 7.74 -30.05
C ALA A 11 19.97 7.89 -30.63
N GLY A 12 19.00 7.17 -30.07
CA GLY A 12 17.57 7.47 -30.23
C GLY A 12 16.66 6.40 -30.83
N ARG A 13 17.16 5.28 -31.37
CA ARG A 13 16.28 4.21 -31.89
C ARG A 13 16.30 2.99 -30.97
N ARG A 14 15.15 2.65 -30.37
CA ARG A 14 14.98 1.41 -29.59
C ARG A 14 15.41 0.21 -30.46
N PRO A 15 16.33 -0.64 -29.99
CA PRO A 15 16.72 -1.85 -30.69
C PRO A 15 15.49 -2.72 -30.99
N THR A 16 15.48 -3.40 -32.13
CA THR A 16 14.37 -4.25 -32.57
C THR A 16 14.84 -5.67 -32.86
N ILE A 17 13.90 -6.62 -32.93
CA ILE A 17 14.16 -7.99 -33.43
C ILE A 17 14.85 -7.96 -34.81
N ALA A 18 14.54 -6.95 -35.64
CA ALA A 18 15.16 -6.76 -36.94
C ALA A 18 16.65 -6.38 -36.85
N ASP A 19 17.05 -5.64 -35.81
CA ASP A 19 18.45 -5.27 -35.58
C ASP A 19 19.25 -6.50 -35.16
N ILE A 20 18.72 -7.32 -34.25
CA ILE A 20 19.34 -8.59 -33.84
C ILE A 20 19.47 -9.54 -35.04
N ALA A 21 18.40 -9.71 -35.82
CA ALA A 21 18.39 -10.56 -37.01
C ALA A 21 19.49 -10.17 -38.00
N LYS A 22 19.70 -8.87 -38.18
CA LYS A 22 20.74 -8.32 -39.06
C LYS A 22 22.15 -8.57 -38.53
N ILE A 23 22.39 -8.42 -37.23
CA ILE A 23 23.71 -8.62 -36.61
C ILE A 23 24.10 -10.10 -36.60
N VAL A 24 23.15 -10.99 -36.28
CA VAL A 24 23.40 -12.43 -36.19
C VAL A 24 23.39 -13.10 -37.57
N GLY A 25 22.70 -12.51 -38.56
CA GLY A 25 22.60 -13.05 -39.92
C GLY A 25 21.52 -14.13 -40.06
N VAL A 26 20.41 -14.00 -39.33
CA VAL A 26 19.28 -14.96 -39.32
C VAL A 26 17.95 -14.26 -39.62
N SER A 27 16.88 -15.03 -39.83
CA SER A 27 15.55 -14.45 -40.03
C SER A 27 14.96 -13.85 -38.74
N LYS A 28 14.06 -12.87 -38.87
CA LYS A 28 13.32 -12.32 -37.71
C LYS A 28 12.53 -13.40 -36.95
N VAL A 29 12.03 -14.40 -37.69
CA VAL A 29 11.31 -15.56 -37.11
C VAL A 29 12.27 -16.41 -36.28
N SER A 30 13.49 -16.66 -36.76
CA SER A 30 14.52 -17.37 -36.01
C SER A 30 14.92 -16.62 -34.73
N VAL A 31 15.04 -15.29 -34.78
CA VAL A 31 15.27 -14.49 -33.57
C VAL A 31 14.08 -14.60 -32.62
N SER A 32 12.85 -14.47 -33.11
CA SER A 32 11.63 -14.64 -32.29
C SER A 32 11.58 -16.02 -31.62
N ASN A 33 11.85 -17.09 -32.36
CA ASN A 33 11.83 -18.47 -31.84
C ASN A 33 12.97 -18.72 -30.84
N ALA A 34 14.17 -18.23 -31.12
CA ALA A 34 15.31 -18.31 -30.21
C ALA A 34 15.02 -17.61 -28.88
N LEU A 35 14.44 -16.41 -28.96
CA LEU A 35 14.04 -15.64 -27.81
C LEU A 35 12.90 -16.33 -27.04
N ASN A 36 11.86 -16.83 -27.71
CA ASN A 36 10.68 -17.44 -27.08
C ASN A 36 10.84 -18.92 -26.70
N GLY A 37 12.07 -19.45 -26.67
CA GLY A 37 12.30 -20.86 -26.30
C GLY A 37 11.72 -21.88 -27.28
N GLN A 38 11.29 -21.44 -28.47
CA GLN A 38 10.66 -22.32 -29.47
C GLN A 38 11.70 -23.14 -30.24
N PRO A 39 11.33 -24.33 -30.75
CA PRO A 39 12.20 -25.16 -31.58
C PRO A 39 12.49 -24.51 -32.95
N GLY A 40 13.48 -25.04 -33.67
CA GLY A 40 13.87 -24.58 -35.01
C GLY A 40 15.07 -23.64 -35.07
N VAL A 41 15.82 -23.50 -33.98
CA VAL A 41 17.09 -22.76 -33.93
C VAL A 41 18.12 -23.59 -33.16
N SER A 42 19.35 -23.68 -33.67
CA SER A 42 20.43 -24.40 -32.97
C SER A 42 20.81 -23.70 -31.66
N GLU A 43 21.28 -24.43 -30.66
CA GLU A 43 21.70 -23.83 -29.38
C GLU A 43 22.84 -22.83 -29.55
N ALA A 44 23.78 -23.08 -30.48
CA ALA A 44 24.83 -22.12 -30.81
C ALA A 44 24.26 -20.80 -31.34
N THR A 45 23.25 -20.87 -32.21
CA THR A 45 22.55 -19.68 -32.72
C THR A 45 21.74 -18.99 -31.63
N ARG A 46 21.11 -19.75 -30.72
CA ARG A 46 20.34 -19.22 -29.58
C ARG A 46 21.23 -18.43 -28.63
N ALA A 47 22.39 -18.98 -28.27
CA ALA A 47 23.39 -18.30 -27.45
C ALA A 47 23.86 -16.98 -28.09
N ARG A 48 24.18 -17.00 -29.39
CA ARG A 48 24.61 -15.80 -30.12
C ARG A 48 23.52 -14.73 -30.21
N ILE A 49 22.24 -15.13 -30.32
CA ILE A 49 21.10 -14.20 -30.29
C ILE A 49 20.95 -13.54 -28.92
N ALA A 50 21.14 -14.29 -27.83
CA ALA A 50 21.07 -13.76 -26.47
C ALA A 50 22.19 -12.74 -26.20
N GLU A 51 23.43 -13.08 -26.58
CA GLU A 51 24.61 -12.23 -26.43
C GLU A 51 24.45 -10.90 -27.19
N VAL A 52 24.00 -10.94 -28.45
CA VAL A 52 23.73 -9.73 -29.24
C VAL A 52 22.57 -8.92 -28.68
N ALA A 53 21.51 -9.57 -28.18
CA ALA A 53 20.39 -8.86 -27.57
C ALA A 53 20.83 -8.08 -26.32
N GLU A 54 21.71 -8.66 -25.51
CA GLU A 54 22.30 -8.01 -24.34
C GLU A 54 23.24 -6.85 -24.75
N GLU A 55 24.15 -7.08 -25.71
CA GLU A 55 25.11 -6.08 -26.20
C GLU A 55 24.43 -4.80 -26.70
N ILE A 56 23.32 -4.95 -27.43
CA ILE A 56 22.60 -3.80 -27.99
C ILE A 56 21.54 -3.23 -27.03
N GLY A 57 21.35 -3.81 -25.85
CA GLY A 57 20.33 -3.41 -24.89
C GLY A 57 18.91 -3.65 -25.41
N PHE A 58 18.70 -4.70 -26.20
CA PHE A 58 17.37 -5.09 -26.66
C PHE A 58 16.57 -5.68 -25.51
N VAL A 59 15.52 -4.97 -25.12
CA VAL A 59 14.48 -5.49 -24.21
C VAL A 59 13.26 -5.86 -25.05
N ARG A 60 12.73 -7.07 -24.86
CA ARG A 60 11.52 -7.51 -25.58
C ARG A 60 10.35 -6.61 -25.23
N ASN A 61 9.53 -6.32 -26.24
CA ASN A 61 8.30 -5.58 -26.03
C ASN A 61 7.33 -6.40 -25.17
N SER A 62 6.96 -5.87 -24.00
CA SER A 62 5.97 -6.48 -23.10
C SER A 62 4.62 -6.72 -23.78
N ALA A 63 4.18 -5.82 -24.67
CA ALA A 63 2.96 -6.01 -25.46
C ALA A 63 3.06 -7.25 -26.38
N ALA A 64 4.23 -7.48 -26.99
CA ALA A 64 4.45 -8.65 -27.84
C ALA A 64 4.52 -9.96 -27.02
N ARG A 65 5.00 -9.92 -25.77
CA ARG A 65 4.93 -11.05 -24.83
C ARG A 65 3.48 -11.40 -24.50
N ALA A 66 2.68 -10.41 -24.14
CA ALA A 66 1.28 -10.57 -23.77
C ALA A 66 0.44 -11.16 -24.92
N LEU A 67 0.69 -10.71 -26.15
CA LEU A 67 0.10 -11.23 -27.40
C LEU A 67 0.49 -12.68 -27.71
N SER A 68 1.71 -13.09 -27.33
CA SER A 68 2.20 -14.47 -27.51
C SER A 68 1.72 -15.46 -26.44
N GLY A 69 0.91 -15.01 -25.48
CA GLY A 69 0.46 -15.83 -24.35
C GLY A 69 1.46 -15.93 -23.19
N ALA A 70 2.56 -15.16 -23.23
CA ALA A 70 3.51 -15.08 -22.12
C ALA A 70 3.00 -14.12 -21.03
N LYS A 71 3.38 -14.38 -19.77
CA LYS A 71 3.14 -13.52 -18.61
C LYS A 71 3.51 -12.06 -18.93
N SER A 72 2.75 -11.09 -18.44
CA SER A 72 3.07 -9.65 -18.55
C SER A 72 4.28 -9.28 -17.70
N SER A 73 4.53 -10.01 -16.61
CA SER A 73 5.49 -9.66 -15.55
C SER A 73 5.19 -8.29 -14.94
N ALA A 74 3.90 -8.01 -14.70
CA ALA A 74 3.49 -6.83 -13.96
C ALA A 74 2.30 -7.13 -13.04
N VAL A 75 2.17 -6.37 -11.97
CA VAL A 75 1.01 -6.41 -11.07
C VAL A 75 0.36 -5.04 -10.99
N GLY A 76 -0.96 -4.99 -10.84
CA GLY A 76 -1.72 -3.74 -10.78
C GLY A 76 -1.99 -3.27 -9.36
N LEU A 77 -1.87 -1.96 -9.12
CA LEU A 77 -2.34 -1.29 -7.91
C LEU A 77 -3.04 0.02 -8.31
N ALA A 78 -4.37 0.06 -8.13
CA ALA A 78 -5.17 1.26 -8.33
C ALA A 78 -5.52 1.90 -6.97
N LEU A 79 -5.09 3.14 -6.76
CA LEU A 79 -5.30 3.90 -5.51
C LEU A 79 -6.40 4.94 -5.70
N ALA A 80 -7.53 4.75 -5.03
CA ALA A 80 -8.71 5.62 -5.12
C ALA A 80 -8.63 6.81 -4.16
N ARG A 81 -7.65 7.69 -4.36
CA ARG A 81 -7.37 8.83 -3.48
C ARG A 81 -6.96 10.07 -4.28
N PRO A 82 -7.15 11.30 -3.77
CA PRO A 82 -6.56 12.49 -4.38
C PRO A 82 -5.05 12.34 -4.58
N ALA A 83 -4.56 12.49 -5.81
CA ALA A 83 -3.14 12.26 -6.15
C ALA A 83 -2.14 13.08 -5.32
N ARG A 84 -2.55 14.27 -4.86
CA ARG A 84 -1.74 15.10 -3.95
C ARG A 84 -1.40 14.41 -2.62
N MET A 85 -2.16 13.40 -2.19
CA MET A 85 -1.94 12.71 -0.92
C MET A 85 -0.82 11.68 -0.97
N LEU A 86 -0.41 11.21 -2.16
CA LEU A 86 0.70 10.26 -2.29
C LEU A 86 2.01 10.77 -1.66
N GLY A 87 2.28 12.07 -1.76
CA GLY A 87 3.48 12.67 -1.19
C GLY A 87 3.39 12.97 0.30
N THR A 88 2.21 12.84 0.91
CA THR A 88 1.98 13.27 2.30
C THR A 88 1.59 12.14 3.24
N GLU A 89 1.13 11.01 2.71
CA GLU A 89 0.70 9.87 3.52
C GLU A 89 1.76 8.77 3.53
N PRO A 90 2.51 8.60 4.65
CA PRO A 90 3.66 7.70 4.70
C PRO A 90 3.31 6.23 4.47
N PHE A 91 2.12 5.81 4.96
CA PHE A 91 1.66 4.42 4.88
C PHE A 91 1.78 3.81 3.48
N PHE A 92 1.25 4.48 2.45
CA PHE A 92 1.26 3.93 1.09
C PHE A 92 2.65 3.89 0.49
N MET A 93 3.52 4.85 0.80
CA MET A 93 4.87 4.85 0.26
C MET A 93 5.73 3.75 0.87
N GLU A 94 5.58 3.47 2.16
CA GLU A 94 6.24 2.33 2.81
C GLU A 94 5.69 1.00 2.28
N LEU A 95 4.37 0.90 2.11
CA LEU A 95 3.71 -0.29 1.55
C LEU A 95 4.18 -0.57 0.12
N ILE A 96 4.22 0.46 -0.74
CA ILE A 96 4.72 0.36 -2.11
C ILE A 96 6.21 -0.01 -2.12
N GLY A 97 7.02 0.56 -1.22
CA GLY A 97 8.42 0.17 -1.08
C GLY A 97 8.59 -1.31 -0.77
N GLY A 98 7.77 -1.84 0.14
CA GLY A 98 7.72 -3.26 0.49
C GLY A 98 7.33 -4.16 -0.69
N ILE A 99 6.30 -3.74 -1.43
CA ILE A 99 5.84 -4.42 -2.65
C ILE A 99 6.97 -4.45 -3.69
N GLU A 100 7.55 -3.30 -4.01
CA GLU A 100 8.62 -3.14 -5.01
C GLU A 100 9.86 -3.96 -4.68
N ASN A 101 10.23 -4.07 -3.39
CA ASN A 101 11.36 -4.88 -2.96
C ASN A 101 11.21 -6.35 -3.41
N VAL A 102 9.99 -6.91 -3.34
CA VAL A 102 9.70 -8.28 -3.78
C VAL A 102 9.53 -8.36 -5.29
N LEU A 103 8.85 -7.40 -5.91
CA LEU A 103 8.60 -7.43 -7.35
C LEU A 103 9.89 -7.26 -8.16
N SER A 104 10.79 -6.37 -7.72
CA SER A 104 12.08 -6.13 -8.37
C SER A 104 12.92 -7.41 -8.43
N ASP A 105 13.05 -8.12 -7.30
CA ASP A 105 13.77 -9.40 -7.23
C ASP A 105 13.16 -10.47 -8.15
N ALA A 106 11.83 -10.44 -8.32
CA ALA A 106 11.10 -11.34 -9.20
C ALA A 106 11.02 -10.87 -10.67
N SER A 107 11.66 -9.75 -11.03
CA SER A 107 11.55 -9.13 -12.36
C SER A 107 10.11 -8.79 -12.78
N TYR A 108 9.27 -8.39 -11.82
CA TYR A 108 7.93 -7.86 -12.01
C TYR A 108 7.93 -6.33 -11.90
N SER A 109 7.09 -5.66 -12.70
CA SER A 109 6.81 -4.23 -12.59
C SER A 109 5.54 -3.97 -11.80
N LEU A 110 5.45 -2.82 -11.11
CA LEU A 110 4.19 -2.33 -10.55
C LEU A 110 3.50 -1.35 -11.53
N ALA A 111 2.31 -1.70 -11.98
CA ALA A 111 1.40 -0.79 -12.66
C ALA A 111 0.58 -0.01 -11.61
N LEU A 112 1.11 1.14 -11.20
CA LEU A 112 0.46 2.04 -10.25
C LEU A 112 -0.40 3.08 -10.98
N GLN A 113 -1.67 3.21 -10.60
CA GLN A 113 -2.53 4.30 -11.07
C GLN A 113 -3.33 4.90 -9.92
N VAL A 114 -3.21 6.22 -9.75
CA VAL A 114 -4.13 6.96 -8.88
C VAL A 114 -5.41 7.27 -9.65
N VAL A 115 -6.54 6.98 -9.04
CA VAL A 115 -7.88 7.14 -9.61
C VAL A 115 -8.75 8.00 -8.69
N SER A 116 -9.80 8.60 -9.24
CA SER A 116 -10.70 9.47 -8.49
C SER A 116 -11.52 8.73 -7.44
N ASP A 117 -11.83 7.46 -7.69
CA ASP A 117 -12.76 6.64 -6.93
C ASP A 117 -12.58 5.14 -7.25
N HIS A 118 -13.29 4.31 -6.48
CA HIS A 118 -13.26 2.85 -6.59
C HIS A 118 -13.80 2.33 -7.93
N GLU A 119 -14.74 3.02 -8.58
CA GLU A 119 -15.28 2.61 -9.89
C GLU A 119 -14.20 2.74 -10.97
N ARG A 120 -13.50 3.88 -11.00
CA ARG A 120 -12.33 4.07 -11.87
C ARG A 120 -11.20 3.10 -11.56
N GLY A 121 -11.05 2.70 -10.30
CA GLY A 121 -10.12 1.64 -9.91
C GLY A 121 -10.49 0.29 -10.54
N LEU A 122 -11.77 -0.08 -10.49
CA LEU A 122 -12.26 -1.30 -11.13
C LEU A 122 -12.10 -1.27 -12.66
N GLU A 123 -12.40 -0.14 -13.29
CA GLU A 123 -12.16 0.07 -14.72
C GLU A 123 -10.68 -0.12 -15.08
N ALA A 124 -9.77 0.40 -14.25
CA ALA A 124 -8.34 0.22 -14.44
C ALA A 124 -7.94 -1.27 -14.38
N TYR A 125 -8.42 -2.01 -13.37
CA TYR A 125 -8.16 -3.45 -13.27
C TYR A 125 -8.73 -4.23 -14.45
N ARG A 126 -9.98 -3.97 -14.86
CA ARG A 126 -10.61 -4.62 -16.01
C ARG A 126 -9.83 -4.35 -17.30
N ARG A 127 -9.42 -3.10 -17.53
CA ARG A 127 -8.62 -2.72 -18.68
C ARG A 127 -7.26 -3.41 -18.67
N TRP A 128 -6.53 -3.33 -17.55
CA TRP A 128 -5.21 -3.96 -17.41
C TRP A 128 -5.27 -5.47 -17.62
N TRP A 129 -6.29 -6.12 -17.07
CA TRP A 129 -6.50 -7.55 -17.24
C TRP A 129 -6.86 -7.92 -18.68
N GLY A 130 -7.85 -7.24 -19.27
CA GLY A 130 -8.31 -7.49 -20.64
C GLY A 130 -7.24 -7.22 -21.70
N GLU A 131 -6.38 -6.21 -21.47
CA GLU A 131 -5.24 -5.89 -22.33
C GLU A 131 -3.97 -6.70 -22.00
N ARG A 132 -4.05 -7.62 -21.02
CA ARG A 132 -2.93 -8.47 -20.56
C ARG A 132 -1.70 -7.65 -20.13
N GLN A 133 -1.95 -6.50 -19.49
CA GLN A 133 -0.92 -5.62 -18.96
C GLN A 133 -0.44 -6.03 -17.57
N ILE A 134 -1.24 -6.80 -16.83
CA ILE A 134 -0.91 -7.31 -15.50
C ILE A 134 -1.23 -8.81 -15.40
N ASP A 135 -0.54 -9.51 -14.51
CA ASP A 135 -0.77 -10.92 -14.19
C ASP A 135 -1.59 -11.10 -12.89
N GLY A 136 -1.68 -10.04 -12.07
CA GLY A 136 -2.44 -10.02 -10.83
C GLY A 136 -2.56 -8.60 -10.26
N ALA A 137 -3.31 -8.44 -9.17
CA ALA A 137 -3.57 -7.15 -8.55
C ALA A 137 -3.47 -7.16 -7.02
N ILE A 138 -3.17 -6.00 -6.46
CA ILE A 138 -3.28 -5.73 -5.02
C ILE A 138 -4.45 -4.76 -4.82
N LEU A 139 -5.45 -5.18 -4.05
CA LEU A 139 -6.61 -4.38 -3.71
C LEU A 139 -6.42 -3.76 -2.32
N VAL A 140 -6.60 -2.44 -2.21
CA VAL A 140 -6.52 -1.67 -0.95
C VAL A 140 -7.79 -0.84 -0.75
N ASP A 141 -7.91 -0.20 0.42
CA ASP A 141 -9.06 0.64 0.79
C ASP A 141 -10.39 -0.09 0.60
N LEU A 142 -10.47 -1.31 1.13
CA LEU A 142 -11.64 -2.18 1.01
C LEU A 142 -12.86 -1.52 1.65
N ARG A 143 -13.95 -1.40 0.89
CA ARG A 143 -15.22 -0.86 1.37
C ARG A 143 -16.14 -1.95 1.90
N GLU A 144 -17.09 -1.56 2.73
CA GLU A 144 -18.28 -2.39 2.97
C GLU A 144 -19.03 -2.56 1.63
N ASP A 145 -19.47 -3.78 1.34
CA ASP A 145 -20.14 -4.14 0.07
C ASP A 145 -19.36 -3.72 -1.19
N ASP A 146 -18.03 -3.85 -1.17
CA ASP A 146 -17.15 -3.39 -2.24
C ASP A 146 -17.38 -4.12 -3.56
N ALA A 147 -17.99 -3.44 -4.53
CA ALA A 147 -18.27 -3.98 -5.86
C ALA A 147 -17.02 -4.44 -6.64
N ARG A 148 -15.81 -4.03 -6.24
CA ARG A 148 -14.56 -4.51 -6.85
C ARG A 148 -14.34 -5.99 -6.58
N VAL A 149 -14.70 -6.49 -5.40
CA VAL A 149 -14.45 -7.87 -5.00
C VAL A 149 -15.14 -8.88 -5.94
N PRO A 150 -16.48 -8.89 -6.08
CA PRO A 150 -17.15 -9.84 -6.97
C PRO A 150 -16.75 -9.64 -8.44
N ALA A 151 -16.44 -8.41 -8.85
CA ALA A 151 -16.02 -8.14 -10.22
C ALA A 151 -14.62 -8.67 -10.54
N LEU A 152 -13.68 -8.66 -9.58
CA LEU A 152 -12.35 -9.23 -9.75
C LEU A 152 -12.37 -10.77 -9.72
N GLU A 153 -13.27 -11.35 -8.92
CA GLU A 153 -13.56 -12.79 -8.91
C GLU A 153 -14.14 -13.25 -10.25
N GLU A 154 -15.14 -12.55 -10.77
CA GLU A 154 -15.83 -12.88 -12.02
C GLU A 154 -14.87 -12.93 -13.22
N ILE A 155 -13.93 -11.98 -13.31
CA ILE A 155 -12.94 -11.94 -14.39
C ILE A 155 -11.75 -12.89 -14.14
N GLY A 156 -11.69 -13.53 -12.96
CA GLY A 156 -10.63 -14.46 -12.58
C GLY A 156 -9.25 -13.81 -12.43
N LEU A 157 -9.17 -12.55 -12.01
CA LEU A 157 -7.90 -11.85 -11.80
C LEU A 157 -7.28 -12.29 -10.46
N PRO A 158 -6.07 -12.91 -10.44
CA PRO A 158 -5.38 -13.21 -9.20
C PRO A 158 -5.18 -11.94 -8.36
N THR A 159 -5.81 -11.89 -7.19
CA THR A 159 -5.88 -10.66 -6.39
C THR A 159 -5.59 -10.96 -4.92
N VAL A 160 -4.68 -10.16 -4.35
CA VAL A 160 -4.50 -10.07 -2.90
C VAL A 160 -5.23 -8.83 -2.40
N VAL A 161 -6.02 -8.97 -1.34
CA VAL A 161 -6.71 -7.86 -0.67
C VAL A 161 -5.94 -7.50 0.59
N ILE A 162 -5.44 -6.28 0.68
CA ILE A 162 -4.90 -5.72 1.91
C ILE A 162 -6.09 -5.19 2.71
N GLY A 163 -6.61 -6.03 3.60
CA GLY A 163 -7.84 -5.78 4.32
C GLY A 163 -8.42 -7.05 4.93
N HIS A 164 -9.27 -6.86 5.94
CA HIS A 164 -9.81 -7.94 6.76
C HIS A 164 -10.66 -8.95 5.94
N PRO A 165 -10.63 -10.26 6.28
CA PRO A 165 -11.32 -11.31 5.52
C PRO A 165 -12.83 -11.12 5.38
N SER A 166 -13.47 -10.42 6.32
CA SER A 166 -14.92 -10.19 6.29
C SER A 166 -15.41 -9.43 5.05
N GLY A 167 -14.53 -8.69 4.37
CA GLY A 167 -14.87 -7.96 3.15
C GLY A 167 -14.23 -8.52 1.88
N SER A 168 -13.37 -9.55 1.96
CA SER A 168 -12.55 -9.98 0.83
C SER A 168 -13.21 -11.01 -0.09
N GLY A 169 -14.40 -11.51 0.26
CA GLY A 169 -15.06 -12.59 -0.49
C GLY A 169 -14.18 -13.84 -0.52
N SER A 170 -13.95 -14.38 -1.72
CA SER A 170 -13.01 -15.48 -1.98
C SER A 170 -11.61 -15.01 -2.39
N LEU A 171 -11.37 -13.70 -2.52
CA LEU A 171 -10.04 -13.15 -2.76
C LEU A 171 -9.16 -13.33 -1.53
N THR A 172 -7.85 -13.53 -1.74
CA THR A 172 -6.89 -13.83 -0.67
C THR A 172 -6.62 -12.59 0.18
N PRO A 173 -7.00 -12.56 1.47
CA PRO A 173 -6.77 -11.41 2.33
C PRO A 173 -5.37 -11.43 2.97
N VAL A 174 -4.79 -10.25 3.16
CA VAL A 174 -3.62 -10.00 4.00
C VAL A 174 -4.01 -8.89 4.96
N TRP A 175 -4.01 -9.14 6.26
CA TRP A 175 -4.67 -8.29 7.24
C TRP A 175 -3.97 -8.32 8.60
N SER A 176 -4.33 -7.42 9.51
CA SER A 176 -3.88 -7.40 10.90
C SER A 176 -5.08 -7.16 11.82
N ASP A 177 -5.02 -7.64 13.06
CA ASP A 177 -6.08 -7.45 14.05
C ASP A 177 -6.10 -5.99 14.58
N ASP A 178 -6.82 -5.13 13.86
CA ASP A 178 -7.05 -3.74 14.25
C ASP A 178 -7.85 -3.62 15.57
N ALA A 179 -8.68 -4.62 15.91
CA ALA A 179 -9.44 -4.59 17.15
C ALA A 179 -8.54 -4.83 18.38
N ALA A 180 -7.56 -5.73 18.25
CA ALA A 180 -6.52 -5.92 19.26
C ALA A 180 -5.69 -4.64 19.50
N ALA A 181 -5.30 -3.94 18.42
CA ALA A 181 -4.53 -2.69 18.54
C ALA A 181 -5.35 -1.55 19.20
N ILE A 182 -6.65 -1.45 18.89
CA ILE A 182 -7.57 -0.53 19.59
C ILE A 182 -7.65 -0.87 21.08
N ARG A 183 -7.77 -2.17 21.42
CA ARG A 183 -7.84 -2.64 22.80
C ARG A 183 -6.58 -2.25 23.57
N GLU A 184 -5.41 -2.62 23.06
CA GLU A 184 -4.11 -2.31 23.68
C GLU A 184 -3.97 -0.80 23.95
N THR A 185 -4.34 0.02 22.97
CA THR A 185 -4.26 1.48 23.09
C THR A 185 -5.18 2.02 24.20
N LEU A 186 -6.43 1.55 24.26
CA LEU A 186 -7.39 2.01 25.26
C LEU A 186 -7.07 1.48 26.66
N GLU A 187 -6.58 0.26 26.79
CA GLU A 187 -6.08 -0.31 28.05
C GLU A 187 -4.89 0.50 28.58
N TYR A 188 -3.96 0.87 27.69
CA TYR A 188 -2.84 1.76 28.03
C TYR A 188 -3.32 3.14 28.52
N LEU A 189 -4.23 3.78 27.80
CA LEU A 189 -4.77 5.09 28.20
C LEU A 189 -5.56 5.02 29.51
N ALA A 190 -6.34 3.95 29.71
CA ALA A 190 -7.05 3.71 30.97
C ALA A 190 -6.08 3.49 32.14
N ALA A 191 -4.98 2.76 31.91
CA ALA A 191 -3.93 2.53 32.91
C ALA A 191 -3.20 3.82 33.30
N LEU A 192 -3.06 4.79 32.38
CA LEU A 192 -2.59 6.15 32.69
C LEU A 192 -3.61 6.98 33.49
N GLY A 193 -4.86 6.51 33.62
CA GLY A 193 -5.92 7.18 34.36
C GLY A 193 -6.89 7.99 33.50
N HIS A 194 -6.76 7.97 32.16
CA HIS A 194 -7.72 8.64 31.30
C HIS A 194 -9.11 8.00 31.45
N ARG A 195 -10.13 8.84 31.57
CA ARG A 195 -11.54 8.42 31.65
C ARG A 195 -12.34 8.76 30.41
N ARG A 196 -11.87 9.73 29.62
CA ARG A 196 -12.57 10.23 28.45
C ARG A 196 -11.63 10.37 27.27
N VAL A 197 -11.80 9.51 26.29
CA VAL A 197 -10.93 9.38 25.12
C VAL A 197 -11.71 9.73 23.85
N GLY A 198 -11.14 10.59 23.01
CA GLY A 198 -11.66 10.88 21.68
C GLY A 198 -10.90 10.15 20.59
N ARG A 199 -11.50 10.08 19.40
CA ARG A 199 -10.84 9.53 18.22
C ARG A 199 -11.09 10.40 17.00
N VAL A 200 -10.02 10.73 16.29
CA VAL A 200 -10.06 11.32 14.96
C VAL A 200 -9.86 10.18 13.97
N ALA A 201 -10.95 9.75 13.36
CA ALA A 201 -11.02 8.57 12.52
C ALA A 201 -10.82 8.90 11.04
N GLY A 202 -10.55 7.85 10.27
CA GLY A 202 -10.48 7.88 8.82
C GLY A 202 -11.83 8.05 8.12
N LEU A 203 -11.84 7.67 6.84
CA LEU A 203 -13.02 7.70 5.97
C LEU A 203 -14.06 6.66 6.42
N THR A 204 -15.33 7.04 6.39
CA THR A 204 -16.45 6.13 6.63
C THR A 204 -16.63 5.13 5.49
N GLY A 205 -17.17 3.95 5.82
CA GLY A 205 -17.48 2.89 4.85
C GLY A 205 -16.27 2.07 4.39
N LEU A 206 -15.09 2.30 4.95
CA LEU A 206 -13.94 1.40 4.82
C LEU A 206 -14.01 0.32 5.89
N VAL A 207 -13.72 -0.93 5.52
CA VAL A 207 -13.82 -2.10 6.41
C VAL A 207 -12.95 -1.96 7.66
N HIS A 208 -11.73 -1.42 7.54
CA HIS A 208 -10.86 -1.19 8.70
C HIS A 208 -11.40 -0.07 9.60
N THR A 209 -11.97 1.01 9.04
CA THR A 209 -12.55 2.09 9.83
C THR A 209 -13.73 1.57 10.65
N SER A 210 -14.64 0.82 10.03
CA SER A 210 -15.81 0.25 10.71
C SER A 210 -15.42 -0.74 11.82
N GLN A 211 -14.39 -1.56 11.59
CA GLN A 211 -13.87 -2.46 12.62
C GLN A 211 -13.28 -1.71 13.81
N ARG A 212 -12.47 -0.67 13.55
CA ARG A 212 -11.92 0.17 14.61
C ARG A 212 -13.02 0.94 15.34
N ASP A 213 -14.08 1.38 14.65
CA ASP A 213 -15.24 2.04 15.28
C ASP A 213 -15.97 1.09 16.23
N ALA A 214 -16.24 -0.13 15.78
CA ALA A 214 -16.88 -1.17 16.60
C ALA A 214 -16.00 -1.54 17.80
N ALA A 215 -14.70 -1.76 17.59
CA ALA A 215 -13.74 -2.08 18.64
C ALA A 215 -13.62 -0.94 19.66
N PHE A 216 -13.51 0.31 19.21
CA PHE A 216 -13.37 1.48 20.08
C PHE A 216 -14.60 1.61 21.00
N ALA A 217 -15.80 1.50 20.43
CA ALA A 217 -17.03 1.55 21.21
C ALA A 217 -17.17 0.38 22.19
N ALA A 218 -16.81 -0.84 21.78
CA ALA A 218 -16.88 -2.02 22.63
C ALA A 218 -15.91 -1.93 23.80
N VAL A 219 -14.64 -1.64 23.53
CA VAL A 219 -13.59 -1.56 24.55
C VAL A 219 -13.83 -0.40 25.51
N CYS A 220 -14.29 0.77 25.04
CA CYS A 220 -14.66 1.85 25.95
C CYS A 220 -15.73 1.44 26.95
N ARG A 221 -16.76 0.70 26.52
CA ARG A 221 -17.79 0.17 27.44
C ARG A 221 -17.20 -0.83 28.43
N GLU A 222 -16.36 -1.75 27.97
CA GLU A 222 -15.73 -2.76 28.83
C GLU A 222 -14.82 -2.15 29.90
N LEU A 223 -14.05 -1.12 29.56
CA LEU A 223 -13.14 -0.43 30.47
C LEU A 223 -13.82 0.67 31.31
N GLY A 224 -15.11 0.94 31.09
CA GLY A 224 -15.83 2.02 31.75
C GLY A 224 -15.30 3.42 31.38
N LEU A 225 -14.79 3.58 30.15
CA LEU A 225 -14.38 4.86 29.59
C LEU A 225 -15.60 5.58 29.00
N GLU A 226 -15.69 6.88 29.24
CA GLU A 226 -16.62 7.73 28.52
C GLU A 226 -16.06 7.95 27.10
N ALA A 227 -16.69 7.34 26.10
CA ALA A 227 -16.31 7.57 24.71
C ALA A 227 -16.67 9.01 24.32
N ALA A 228 -15.66 9.84 24.09
CA ALA A 228 -15.88 11.12 23.43
C ALA A 228 -16.27 10.89 21.95
N PRO A 229 -16.81 11.90 21.25
CA PRO A 229 -17.20 11.74 19.85
C PRO A 229 -16.06 11.19 18.98
N VAL A 230 -16.36 10.18 18.17
CA VAL A 230 -15.52 9.79 17.04
C VAL A 230 -15.79 10.75 15.90
N ILE A 231 -14.73 11.33 15.31
CA ILE A 231 -14.83 12.27 14.20
C ILE A 231 -14.14 11.69 12.98
N HIS A 232 -14.91 11.26 11.99
CA HIS A 232 -14.39 10.83 10.70
C HIS A 232 -13.87 12.00 9.86
N THR A 233 -12.77 11.76 9.15
CA THR A 233 -12.05 12.75 8.33
C THR A 233 -11.66 12.14 6.99
N ASP A 234 -11.09 12.96 6.10
CA ASP A 234 -10.51 12.51 4.83
C ASP A 234 -9.02 12.14 4.93
N TYR A 235 -8.52 11.90 6.15
CA TYR A 235 -7.10 11.68 6.48
C TYR A 235 -6.17 12.88 6.27
N THR A 236 -6.67 14.03 5.80
CA THR A 236 -5.85 15.22 5.62
C THR A 236 -5.57 15.90 6.95
N GLY A 237 -4.40 16.54 7.06
CA GLY A 237 -4.08 17.36 8.23
C GLY A 237 -5.07 18.52 8.45
N MET A 238 -5.67 19.05 7.38
CA MET A 238 -6.69 20.11 7.48
C MET A 238 -7.95 19.62 8.21
N GLU A 239 -8.50 18.48 7.81
CA GLU A 239 -9.66 17.90 8.49
C GLU A 239 -9.29 17.37 9.88
N GLY A 240 -8.10 16.80 10.05
CA GLY A 240 -7.57 16.42 11.37
C GLY A 240 -7.49 17.60 12.34
N ALA A 241 -7.05 18.77 11.87
CA ALA A 241 -7.01 19.98 12.67
C ALA A 241 -8.42 20.48 13.04
N ARG A 242 -9.38 20.43 12.10
CA ARG A 242 -10.78 20.81 12.36
C ARG A 242 -11.44 19.86 13.37
N ALA A 243 -11.25 18.56 13.20
CA ALA A 243 -11.72 17.51 14.10
C ALA A 243 -11.15 17.70 15.51
N THR A 244 -9.85 17.95 15.61
CA THR A 244 -9.19 18.19 16.90
C THR A 244 -9.75 19.42 17.60
N ARG A 245 -9.91 20.55 16.90
CA ARG A 245 -10.55 21.75 17.50
C ARG A 245 -11.95 21.45 18.00
N ARG A 246 -12.74 20.68 17.25
CA ARG A 246 -14.11 20.28 17.66
C ARG A 246 -14.11 19.45 18.95
N LEU A 247 -13.17 18.52 19.11
CA LEU A 247 -13.03 17.74 20.35
C LEU A 247 -12.59 18.62 21.52
N LEU A 248 -11.60 19.49 21.29
CA LEU A 248 -11.00 20.31 22.35
C LEU A 248 -11.88 21.47 22.82
N LEU A 249 -12.79 21.97 21.98
CA LEU A 249 -13.77 23.00 22.34
C LEU A 249 -15.06 22.42 22.96
N SER A 250 -15.18 21.09 23.06
CA SER A 250 -16.34 20.46 23.70
C SER A 250 -16.36 20.75 25.21
N PRO A 251 -17.53 21.05 25.83
CA PRO A 251 -17.64 21.23 27.28
C PRO A 251 -17.14 20.02 28.07
N ALA A 252 -17.42 18.82 27.56
CA ALA A 252 -16.78 17.60 27.99
C ALA A 252 -15.58 17.36 27.05
N ARG A 253 -14.42 17.93 27.37
CA ARG A 253 -13.18 17.77 26.57
C ARG A 253 -12.53 16.41 26.87
N PRO A 254 -12.11 15.62 25.87
CA PRO A 254 -11.33 14.40 26.14
C PRO A 254 -9.92 14.77 26.64
N THR A 255 -9.34 13.92 27.49
CA THR A 255 -7.95 14.09 27.96
C THR A 255 -6.95 13.26 27.17
N ALA A 256 -7.43 12.37 26.28
CA ALA A 256 -6.61 11.68 25.31
C ALA A 256 -7.33 11.62 23.95
N ILE A 257 -6.59 11.69 22.85
CA ILE A 257 -7.12 11.52 21.50
C ILE A 257 -6.27 10.49 20.73
N LEU A 258 -6.94 9.48 20.17
CA LEU A 258 -6.38 8.55 19.20
C LEU A 258 -6.62 9.06 17.77
N TYR A 259 -5.60 8.99 16.93
CA TYR A 259 -5.65 9.43 15.53
C TYR A 259 -5.38 8.26 14.59
N ASP A 260 -6.25 8.05 13.60
CA ASP A 260 -6.16 6.93 12.65
C ASP A 260 -5.01 7.06 11.63
N ASN A 261 -4.31 8.20 11.58
CA ASN A 261 -3.07 8.35 10.82
C ASN A 261 -2.17 9.47 11.38
N ASP A 262 -0.93 9.48 10.91
CA ASP A 262 0.11 10.37 11.40
C ASP A 262 -0.11 11.82 11.03
N MET A 263 -0.64 12.06 9.83
CA MET A 263 -0.91 13.42 9.36
C MET A 263 -1.97 14.13 10.21
N THR A 264 -3.04 13.43 10.59
CA THR A 264 -4.05 13.99 11.48
C THR A 264 -3.53 14.11 12.92
N ALA A 265 -2.69 13.18 13.38
CA ALA A 265 -2.04 13.25 14.70
C ALA A 265 -1.13 14.46 14.85
N VAL A 266 -0.25 14.71 13.87
CA VAL A 266 0.65 15.88 13.85
C VAL A 266 -0.13 17.19 13.74
N ALA A 267 -1.20 17.21 12.93
CA ALA A 267 -2.10 18.36 12.87
C ALA A 267 -2.82 18.58 14.22
N GLY A 268 -3.22 17.50 14.89
CA GLY A 268 -3.82 17.53 16.21
C GLY A 268 -2.88 18.08 17.29
N LEU A 269 -1.62 17.65 17.28
CA LEU A 269 -0.57 18.22 18.13
C LEU A 269 -0.42 19.73 17.90
N SER A 270 -0.34 20.15 16.64
CA SER A 270 -0.21 21.56 16.28
C SER A 270 -1.39 22.38 16.81
N VAL A 271 -2.63 21.86 16.66
CA VAL A 271 -3.83 22.50 17.20
C VAL A 271 -3.81 22.59 18.72
N ALA A 272 -3.42 21.53 19.42
CA ALA A 272 -3.35 21.55 20.87
C ALA A 272 -2.38 22.64 21.36
N GLN A 273 -1.21 22.75 20.72
CA GLN A 273 -0.21 23.77 21.01
C GLN A 273 -0.70 25.20 20.69
N GLU A 274 -1.36 25.40 19.55
CA GLU A 274 -1.99 26.68 19.19
C GLU A 274 -3.05 27.11 20.21
N MET A 275 -3.77 26.14 20.79
CA MET A 275 -4.77 26.37 21.84
C MET A 275 -4.15 26.52 23.24
N GLY A 276 -2.82 26.48 23.36
CA GLY A 276 -2.09 26.63 24.63
C GLY A 276 -2.14 25.39 25.53
N LEU A 277 -2.55 24.23 25.02
CA LEU A 277 -2.51 22.96 25.75
C LEU A 277 -1.11 22.36 25.69
N ARG A 278 -0.63 21.88 26.84
CA ARG A 278 0.62 21.12 26.91
C ARG A 278 0.33 19.67 26.58
N VAL A 279 1.13 19.11 25.68
CA VAL A 279 1.15 17.69 25.39
C VAL A 279 2.45 17.16 26.00
N PRO A 280 2.39 16.20 26.96
CA PRO A 280 1.24 15.37 27.29
C PRO A 280 0.36 15.83 28.47
N GLU A 281 0.72 16.88 29.21
CA GLU A 281 0.16 17.16 30.54
C GLU A 281 -1.33 17.54 30.55
N ASP A 282 -1.80 18.27 29.52
CA ASP A 282 -3.20 18.69 29.40
C ASP A 282 -3.98 17.85 28.37
N LEU A 283 -3.27 17.07 27.54
CA LEU A 283 -3.80 16.22 26.49
C LEU A 283 -2.78 15.16 26.07
N SER A 284 -3.17 13.89 26.17
CA SER A 284 -2.44 12.76 25.58
C SER A 284 -2.82 12.58 24.10
N ILE A 285 -1.83 12.27 23.25
CA ILE A 285 -2.02 12.02 21.81
C ILE A 285 -1.42 10.67 21.45
N VAL A 286 -2.16 9.84 20.72
CA VAL A 286 -1.69 8.57 20.15
C VAL A 286 -1.93 8.55 18.65
N ALA A 287 -0.91 8.17 17.88
CA ALA A 287 -1.00 7.97 16.42
C ALA A 287 -1.15 6.48 16.06
N TRP A 288 -1.89 6.18 14.99
CA TRP A 288 -2.08 4.80 14.52
C TRP A 288 -0.89 4.23 13.75
N ASP A 289 -0.06 5.07 13.13
CA ASP A 289 1.15 4.62 12.47
C ASP A 289 2.37 5.28 13.12
N ASP A 290 3.54 4.69 12.88
CA ASP A 290 4.80 5.11 13.48
C ASP A 290 5.77 5.64 12.42
N SER A 291 5.29 6.50 11.53
CA SER A 291 6.15 7.08 10.49
C SER A 291 7.21 8.01 11.07
N PRO A 292 8.23 8.39 10.28
CA PRO A 292 9.21 9.38 10.70
C PRO A 292 8.58 10.72 11.15
N LEU A 293 7.39 11.07 10.66
CA LEU A 293 6.71 12.32 11.02
C LEU A 293 6.40 12.39 12.51
N VAL A 294 5.90 11.31 13.11
CA VAL A 294 5.49 11.30 14.52
C VAL A 294 6.69 11.21 15.48
N GLN A 295 7.86 10.82 14.98
CA GLN A 295 9.10 10.72 15.74
C GLN A 295 9.85 12.05 15.85
N VAL A 296 9.74 12.92 14.83
CA VAL A 296 10.51 14.18 14.76
C VAL A 296 9.79 15.38 15.37
N VAL A 297 8.49 15.30 15.61
CA VAL A 297 7.72 16.35 16.31
C VAL A 297 8.08 16.44 17.80
N ARG A 298 7.63 17.51 18.47
CA ARG A 298 7.90 17.75 19.90
C ARG A 298 6.60 18.00 20.66
N PRO A 299 6.26 17.15 21.66
CA PRO A 299 6.94 15.87 21.98
C PRO A 299 6.80 14.84 20.84
N PRO A 300 7.70 13.83 20.75
CA PRO A 300 7.50 12.70 19.84
C PRO A 300 6.24 11.93 20.25
N LEU A 301 5.44 11.49 19.27
CA LEU A 301 4.14 10.89 19.56
C LEU A 301 4.24 9.40 19.90
N THR A 302 3.53 9.00 20.95
CA THR A 302 3.14 7.61 21.19
C THR A 302 2.38 7.11 19.97
N ALA A 303 2.77 5.95 19.47
CA ALA A 303 2.24 5.44 18.20
C ALA A 303 2.05 3.92 18.23
N LEU A 304 1.25 3.41 17.31
CA LEU A 304 1.19 1.98 17.01
C LEU A 304 2.22 1.66 15.92
N THR A 305 3.22 0.87 16.28
CA THR A 305 4.36 0.51 15.42
C THR A 305 4.09 -0.81 14.73
N ARG A 306 4.27 -0.85 13.40
CA ARG A 306 4.31 -2.07 12.60
C ARG A 306 5.26 -1.92 11.43
N ASP A 307 5.76 -3.03 10.91
CA ASP A 307 6.61 -3.01 9.72
C ASP A 307 5.74 -2.98 8.45
N ILE A 308 5.35 -1.77 8.01
CA ILE A 308 4.52 -1.56 6.82
C ILE A 308 5.25 -2.03 5.55
N HIS A 309 6.59 -1.92 5.53
CA HIS A 309 7.40 -2.41 4.43
C HIS A 309 7.36 -3.94 4.35
N ALA A 310 7.51 -4.65 5.48
CA ALA A 310 7.34 -6.10 5.52
C ALA A 310 5.90 -6.51 5.13
N TYR A 311 4.89 -5.77 5.58
CA TYR A 311 3.49 -5.99 5.22
C TYR A 311 3.26 -5.92 3.70
N GLY A 312 3.83 -4.91 3.02
CA GLY A 312 3.82 -4.81 1.55
C GLY A 312 4.56 -5.96 0.87
N ALA A 313 5.71 -6.35 1.40
CA ALA A 313 6.49 -7.48 0.90
C ALA A 313 5.73 -8.82 1.05
N HIS A 314 4.99 -9.00 2.15
CA HIS A 314 4.16 -10.18 2.41
C HIS A 314 3.05 -10.28 1.37
N ALA A 315 2.31 -9.18 1.15
CA ALA A 315 1.26 -9.12 0.14
C ALA A 315 1.78 -9.43 -1.28
N ALA A 316 2.93 -8.88 -1.65
CA ALA A 316 3.55 -9.15 -2.95
C ALA A 316 3.99 -10.61 -3.11
N ARG A 317 4.60 -11.22 -2.09
CA ARG A 317 4.98 -12.64 -2.12
C ARG A 317 3.78 -13.56 -2.31
N ILE A 318 2.70 -13.30 -1.57
CA ILE A 318 1.45 -14.07 -1.69
C ILE A 318 0.87 -13.90 -3.10
N LEU A 319 0.85 -12.67 -3.63
CA LEU A 319 0.35 -12.42 -4.98
C LEU A 319 1.16 -13.19 -6.04
N LEU A 320 2.49 -13.22 -5.94
CA LEU A 320 3.33 -13.96 -6.89
C LEU A 320 3.11 -15.48 -6.82
N ALA A 321 2.83 -16.02 -5.62
CA ALA A 321 2.44 -17.42 -5.44
C ALA A 321 1.08 -17.71 -6.11
N LEU A 322 0.08 -16.84 -5.92
CA LEU A 322 -1.23 -16.94 -6.59
C LEU A 322 -1.10 -16.89 -8.12
N ILE A 323 -0.28 -15.98 -8.65
CA ILE A 323 0.02 -15.87 -10.09
C ILE A 323 0.72 -17.14 -10.63
N SER A 324 1.39 -17.89 -9.77
CA SER A 324 2.06 -19.14 -10.11
C SER A 324 1.16 -20.37 -9.98
N GLY A 325 -0.10 -20.18 -9.58
CA GLY A 325 -1.11 -21.24 -9.44
C GLY A 325 -1.13 -21.91 -8.07
N GLU A 326 -0.40 -21.38 -7.09
CA GLU A 326 -0.48 -21.83 -5.71
C GLU A 326 -1.78 -21.34 -5.06
N LYS A 327 -2.33 -22.11 -4.13
CA LYS A 327 -3.47 -21.69 -3.32
C LYS A 327 -2.98 -21.04 -2.04
N SER A 328 -3.59 -19.93 -1.64
CA SER A 328 -3.33 -19.26 -0.36
C SER A 328 -4.66 -18.92 0.33
N GLU A 329 -4.80 -19.33 1.60
CA GLU A 329 -6.01 -19.09 2.41
C GLU A 329 -6.05 -17.69 3.04
N GLY A 330 -5.05 -16.85 2.75
CA GLY A 330 -4.86 -15.54 3.38
C GLY A 330 -3.77 -15.56 4.44
N TYR A 331 -3.39 -14.38 4.91
CA TYR A 331 -2.36 -14.22 5.93
C TYR A 331 -2.75 -13.13 6.93
N GLU A 332 -2.81 -13.50 8.20
CA GLU A 332 -2.89 -12.56 9.31
C GLU A 332 -1.46 -12.17 9.71
N ASP A 333 -1.12 -10.92 9.47
CA ASP A 333 0.15 -10.31 9.87
C ASP A 333 0.10 -9.87 11.33
N ALA A 334 1.27 -9.58 11.89
CA ALA A 334 1.38 -9.13 13.26
C ALA A 334 0.56 -7.85 13.50
N ALA A 335 -0.21 -7.84 14.58
CA ALA A 335 -0.90 -6.64 15.03
C ALA A 335 0.11 -5.52 15.33
N PRO A 336 -0.23 -4.25 15.03
CA PRO A 336 0.58 -3.11 15.46
C PRO A 336 0.76 -3.13 16.99
N GLN A 337 1.97 -2.83 17.46
CA GLN A 337 2.29 -2.78 18.88
C GLN A 337 2.36 -1.33 19.36
N LEU A 338 1.85 -1.04 20.55
CA LEU A 338 1.96 0.30 21.09
C LEU A 338 3.40 0.63 21.51
N THR A 339 3.92 1.74 21.00
CA THR A 339 5.22 2.32 21.37
C THR A 339 4.99 3.64 22.10
N PRO A 340 4.99 3.64 23.45
CA PRO A 340 4.93 4.85 24.26
C PRO A 340 6.10 5.81 23.98
N ARG A 341 5.78 7.09 23.82
CA ARG A 341 6.74 8.20 23.70
C ARG A 341 6.31 9.40 24.54
N GLY A 342 6.74 10.59 24.17
CA GLY A 342 6.59 11.80 24.97
C GLY A 342 5.20 12.44 24.92
N SER A 343 4.24 11.92 24.14
CA SER A 343 2.92 12.54 23.96
C SER A 343 1.82 11.93 24.81
N THR A 344 2.13 11.03 25.74
CA THR A 344 1.14 10.45 26.65
C THR A 344 1.62 10.51 28.10
N ALA A 345 0.73 10.89 29.02
CA ALA A 345 0.96 10.94 30.45
C ALA A 345 -0.37 10.79 31.21
N ALA A 346 -0.32 10.76 32.54
CA ALA A 346 -1.53 10.82 33.35
C ALA A 346 -2.32 12.11 33.05
N PRO A 347 -3.67 12.07 33.04
CA PRO A 347 -4.48 13.26 32.80
C PRO A 347 -4.30 14.31 33.91
N PRO A 348 -4.65 15.58 33.64
CA PRO A 348 -4.67 16.61 34.68
C PRO A 348 -5.64 16.23 35.81
N ALA A 349 -5.27 16.59 37.04
CA ALA A 349 -5.99 16.28 38.28
C ALA A 349 -7.37 16.93 38.38
#